data_AF-A0A2J8QJJ9-F1
#
_entry.id   AF-A0A2J8QJJ9-F1
#
_cell.length_a   1.000
_cell.length_b   1.000
_cell.length_c   1.000
_cell.angle_alpha   90.00
_cell.angle_beta   90.00
_cell.angle_gamma   90.00
#
_symmetry.space_group_name_H-M   'P 1'
#
loop_
_entity.id
_entity.type
_entity.pdbx_description
1 polymer ?
#
loop_
_entity_poly.entity_id
_entity_poly.type
_entity_poly.pdbx_seq_one_letter_code
_entity_poly.pdbx_strand_id
1 'polypeptide(L)'
;LRTGDIILHSWSSFPDELEEMLNPMGTVQTNPYTENATALHVKFPENKKQPYYYPPFDKSRGGKKFLPVLKEILDRDPLSQLCENEMDLIWTLRQDCREIFPQSLPKLLLSIKWNKLEDVAQLQALLQIWPKLPPREALELLDFNYPDQYVREYAVGCLRQMSDEELSQYLLQLVQVLKYEPFLDCALSRFLLERALGNRRIGQFLFWHLRSEVHIPAVSVQFGVILEAYCRGSVGHMKVLSKQC
;
A
#
# COMPACT_ATOMS: atom_id res chain seq x y z
N LEU A 1 6.13 -17.48 -6.18
CA LEU A 1 4.83 -18.16 -6.31
C LEU A 1 4.70 -19.14 -5.15
N ARG A 2 3.56 -19.18 -4.44
CA ARG A 2 3.30 -20.21 -3.40
C ARG A 2 3.14 -21.58 -4.08
N THR A 3 3.61 -22.64 -3.44
CA THR A 3 3.58 -24.02 -3.95
C THR A 3 3.23 -24.98 -2.81
N GLY A 4 2.59 -26.10 -3.14
CA GLY A 4 2.24 -27.13 -2.15
C GLY A 4 0.89 -26.88 -1.46
N ASP A 5 0.67 -27.63 -0.38
CA ASP A 5 -0.59 -27.62 0.38
C ASP A 5 -0.63 -26.46 1.39
N ILE A 6 -1.72 -25.70 1.36
CA ILE A 6 -1.95 -24.54 2.24
C ILE A 6 -3.35 -24.67 2.86
N ILE A 7 -3.42 -24.42 4.18
CA ILE A 7 -4.67 -24.38 4.93
C ILE A 7 -5.00 -22.92 5.23
N LEU A 8 -6.21 -22.49 4.86
CA LEU A 8 -6.72 -21.13 5.08
C LEU A 8 -7.88 -21.20 6.09
N HIS A 9 -7.73 -20.58 7.25
CA HIS A 9 -8.80 -20.47 8.24
C HIS A 9 -9.64 -19.22 7.98
N SER A 10 -10.93 -19.41 7.70
CA SER A 10 -11.86 -18.38 7.25
C SER A 10 -12.41 -17.52 8.39
N TRP A 11 -12.78 -16.28 8.05
CA TRP A 11 -13.57 -15.40 8.90
C TRP A 11 -15.06 -15.64 8.67
N SER A 12 -15.85 -15.65 9.75
CA SER A 12 -17.30 -15.92 9.71
C SER A 12 -18.16 -14.65 9.54
N SER A 13 -17.56 -13.47 9.70
CA SER A 13 -18.21 -12.18 9.49
C SER A 13 -18.17 -11.78 8.01
N PHE A 14 -19.33 -11.44 7.44
CA PHE A 14 -19.44 -10.91 6.09
C PHE A 14 -19.57 -9.38 6.14
N PRO A 15 -18.86 -8.63 5.27
CA PRO A 15 -19.09 -7.20 5.12
C PRO A 15 -20.45 -6.93 4.47
N ASP A 16 -20.98 -5.72 4.66
CA ASP A 16 -22.24 -5.28 4.04
C ASP A 16 -22.14 -5.12 2.52
N GLU A 17 -20.94 -4.82 2.02
CA GLU A 17 -20.65 -4.65 0.59
C GLU A 17 -19.67 -5.73 0.10
N LEU A 18 -20.02 -6.37 -1.03
CA LEU A 18 -19.21 -7.38 -1.70
C LEU A 18 -18.98 -6.97 -3.15
N GLU A 19 -17.77 -7.21 -3.65
CA GLU A 19 -17.39 -7.01 -5.05
C GLU A 19 -17.39 -8.37 -5.75
N GLU A 20 -18.23 -8.54 -6.77
CA GLU A 20 -18.37 -9.82 -7.49
C GLU A 20 -18.59 -11.05 -6.57
N MET A 21 -19.37 -10.88 -5.49
CA MET A 21 -19.60 -11.90 -4.45
C MET A 21 -18.35 -12.27 -3.62
N LEU A 22 -17.27 -11.51 -3.75
CA LEU A 22 -16.03 -11.64 -3.00
C LEU A 22 -15.80 -10.41 -2.10
N ASN A 23 -14.88 -10.55 -1.15
CA ASN A 23 -14.44 -9.45 -0.28
C ASN A 23 -12.95 -9.15 -0.51
N PRO A 24 -12.58 -8.44 -1.60
CA PRO A 24 -11.19 -8.08 -1.87
C PRO A 24 -10.61 -7.09 -0.85
N MET A 25 -11.47 -6.39 -0.11
CA MET A 25 -11.12 -5.42 0.93
C MET A 25 -10.76 -6.07 2.27
N GLY A 26 -10.97 -7.38 2.42
CA GLY A 26 -10.65 -8.13 3.63
C GLY A 26 -9.15 -8.27 3.90
N THR A 27 -8.81 -8.64 5.13
CA THR A 27 -7.41 -8.94 5.48
C THR A 27 -6.94 -10.24 4.83
N VAL A 28 -5.65 -10.29 4.47
CA VAL A 28 -4.98 -11.51 4.01
C VAL A 28 -4.60 -12.46 5.15
N GLN A 29 -4.77 -12.04 6.41
CA GLN A 29 -4.47 -12.85 7.60
C GLN A 29 -5.55 -13.89 7.86
N THR A 30 -5.16 -15.13 8.13
CA THR A 30 -6.10 -16.20 8.47
C THR A 30 -6.60 -16.08 9.90
N ASN A 31 -7.80 -16.60 10.16
CA ASN A 31 -8.40 -16.60 11.49
C ASN A 31 -7.51 -17.38 12.49
N PRO A 32 -7.11 -16.77 13.63
CA PRO A 32 -6.22 -17.42 14.59
C PRO A 32 -6.90 -18.53 15.42
N TYR A 33 -8.23 -18.61 15.43
CA TYR A 33 -8.97 -19.64 16.18
C TYR A 33 -9.10 -20.94 15.38
N THR A 34 -7.97 -21.60 15.11
CA THR A 34 -7.87 -22.73 14.17
C THR A 34 -8.75 -23.92 14.50
N GLU A 35 -9.06 -24.16 15.79
CA GLU A 35 -9.89 -25.29 16.23
C GLU A 35 -11.38 -25.09 15.94
N ASN A 36 -11.84 -23.83 15.88
CA ASN A 36 -13.26 -23.48 15.79
C ASN A 36 -13.62 -22.80 14.47
N ALA A 37 -12.62 -22.33 13.72
CA ALA A 37 -12.81 -21.65 12.45
C ALA A 37 -13.02 -22.66 11.31
N THR A 38 -13.85 -22.31 10.34
CA THR A 38 -13.96 -23.04 9.08
C THR A 38 -12.61 -23.02 8.36
N ALA A 39 -12.12 -24.19 7.92
CA ALA A 39 -10.85 -24.31 7.22
C ALA A 39 -11.05 -24.70 5.75
N LEU A 40 -10.30 -24.06 4.85
CA LEU A 40 -10.24 -24.37 3.43
C LEU A 40 -8.84 -24.90 3.09
N HIS A 41 -8.79 -26.07 2.46
CA HIS A 41 -7.55 -26.70 2.03
C HIS A 41 -7.33 -26.44 0.53
N VAL A 42 -6.20 -25.83 0.18
CA VAL A 42 -5.85 -25.46 -1.19
C VAL A 42 -4.48 -26.01 -1.55
N LYS A 43 -4.34 -26.60 -2.73
CA LYS A 43 -3.07 -27.12 -3.26
C LYS A 43 -2.60 -26.29 -4.45
N PHE A 44 -1.45 -25.66 -4.33
CA PHE A 44 -0.84 -24.90 -5.42
C PHE A 44 0.07 -25.79 -6.26
N PRO A 45 0.04 -25.66 -7.61
CA PRO A 45 0.89 -26.45 -8.50
C PRO A 45 2.37 -26.12 -8.30
N GLU A 46 3.22 -27.14 -8.31
CA GLU A 46 4.67 -27.01 -8.27
C GLU A 46 5.19 -26.64 -9.67
N ASN A 47 5.21 -25.35 -10.02
CA ASN A 47 5.72 -24.91 -11.32
C ASN A 47 7.24 -24.67 -11.32
N LYS A 48 7.89 -25.10 -12.41
CA LYS A 48 9.32 -24.89 -12.69
C LYS A 48 9.59 -23.40 -12.95
N LYS A 49 10.65 -22.88 -12.32
CA LYS A 49 11.13 -21.50 -12.50
C LYS A 49 11.55 -21.27 -13.96
N GLN A 50 10.88 -20.37 -14.67
CA GLN A 50 11.45 -19.71 -15.85
C GLN A 50 11.92 -18.30 -15.44
N PRO A 51 13.12 -17.88 -15.85
CA PRO A 51 13.56 -16.49 -15.67
C PRO A 51 12.79 -15.58 -16.63
N TYR A 52 12.27 -14.48 -16.10
CA TYR A 52 11.63 -13.43 -16.90
C TYR A 52 12.66 -12.33 -17.18
N TYR A 53 12.72 -11.86 -18.41
CA TYR A 53 13.54 -10.72 -18.83
C TYR A 53 12.64 -9.53 -19.09
N TYR A 54 13.05 -8.35 -18.63
CA TYR A 54 12.30 -7.12 -18.81
C TYR A 54 12.49 -6.58 -20.24
N PRO A 55 11.40 -6.25 -20.95
CA PRO A 55 11.50 -5.55 -22.22
C PRO A 55 12.10 -4.15 -22.02
N PRO A 56 12.86 -3.63 -23.00
CA PRO A 56 13.33 -2.26 -22.98
C PRO A 56 12.17 -1.25 -23.10
N PHE A 57 12.41 -0.03 -22.63
CA PHE A 57 11.43 1.06 -22.69
C PHE A 57 11.01 1.39 -24.12
N ASP A 58 9.70 1.34 -24.39
CA ASP A 58 9.13 1.95 -25.58
C ASP A 58 8.86 3.44 -25.36
N LYS A 59 9.36 4.28 -26.28
CA LYS A 59 9.05 5.71 -26.32
C LYS A 59 7.74 5.92 -27.05
N SER A 60 6.66 6.18 -26.31
CA SER A 60 5.40 6.64 -26.89
C SER A 60 5.63 7.93 -27.70
N ARG A 61 5.27 7.92 -28.99
CA ARG A 61 5.32 9.11 -29.87
C ARG A 61 3.89 9.47 -30.29
N GLY A 62 3.39 10.66 -29.95
CA GLY A 62 2.16 11.21 -30.57
C GLY A 62 1.27 12.16 -29.76
N GLY A 63 1.60 12.51 -28.50
CA GLY A 63 0.61 13.00 -27.52
C GLY A 63 0.00 14.40 -27.67
N LYS A 64 0.58 15.31 -28.45
CA LYS A 64 0.21 16.75 -28.38
C LYS A 64 -1.26 17.07 -28.70
N LYS A 65 -1.95 16.27 -29.51
CA LYS A 65 -3.36 16.52 -29.88
C LYS A 65 -4.37 16.14 -28.79
N PHE A 66 -4.01 15.21 -27.90
CA PHE A 66 -4.92 14.65 -26.91
C PHE A 66 -4.71 15.22 -25.50
N LEU A 67 -3.73 16.12 -25.31
CA LEU A 67 -3.44 16.75 -24.03
C LEU A 67 -4.65 17.45 -23.38
N PRO A 68 -5.54 18.16 -24.10
CA PRO A 68 -6.72 18.78 -23.48
C PRO A 68 -7.68 17.74 -22.89
N VAL A 69 -7.90 16.65 -23.63
CA VAL A 69 -8.78 15.54 -23.20
C VAL A 69 -8.15 14.80 -22.02
N LEU A 70 -6.84 14.54 -22.08
CA LEU A 70 -6.11 13.95 -20.97
C LEU A 70 -6.26 14.79 -19.70
N LYS A 71 -6.08 16.11 -19.80
CA LYS A 71 -6.23 17.01 -18.65
C LYS A 71 -7.63 16.94 -18.04
N GLU A 72 -8.68 16.92 -18.85
CA GLU A 72 -10.06 16.80 -18.36
C GLU A 72 -10.28 15.50 -17.58
N ILE A 73 -9.74 14.38 -18.05
CA ILE A 73 -9.81 13.08 -17.36
C ILE A 73 -9.01 13.14 -16.04
N LEU A 74 -7.82 13.74 -16.07
CA LEU A 74 -6.92 13.85 -14.92
C LEU A 74 -7.43 14.80 -13.83
N ASP A 75 -8.26 15.78 -14.16
CA ASP A 75 -8.84 16.73 -13.20
C ASP A 75 -10.14 16.22 -12.52
N ARG A 76 -10.68 15.06 -12.93
CA ARG A 76 -11.86 14.45 -12.29
C ARG A 76 -11.61 14.03 -10.83
N ASP A 77 -12.67 13.89 -10.05
CA ASP A 77 -12.63 13.43 -8.65
C ASP A 77 -11.94 12.05 -8.51
N PRO A 78 -11.15 11.79 -7.45
CA PRO A 78 -10.49 10.48 -7.23
C PRO A 78 -11.45 9.28 -7.15
N LEU A 79 -12.71 9.50 -6.74
CA LEU A 79 -13.72 8.45 -6.69
C LEU A 79 -14.36 8.15 -8.06
N SER A 80 -14.03 8.93 -9.09
CA SER A 80 -14.54 8.69 -10.44
C SER A 80 -13.86 7.48 -11.09
N GLN A 81 -14.67 6.53 -11.57
CA GLN A 81 -14.17 5.37 -12.29
C GLN A 81 -13.71 5.78 -13.71
N LEU A 82 -12.58 5.21 -14.13
CA LEU A 82 -12.05 5.35 -15.48
C LEU A 82 -12.63 4.28 -16.39
N CYS A 83 -13.09 4.64 -17.59
CA CYS A 83 -13.46 3.64 -18.58
C CYS A 83 -12.22 3.09 -19.33
N GLU A 84 -12.34 1.93 -19.98
CA GLU A 84 -11.21 1.29 -20.68
C GLU A 84 -10.50 2.20 -21.68
N ASN A 85 -11.26 3.00 -22.44
CA ASN A 85 -10.70 3.93 -23.42
C ASN A 85 -9.86 5.05 -22.76
N GLU A 86 -10.29 5.52 -21.58
CA GLU A 86 -9.57 6.54 -20.81
C GLU A 86 -8.30 5.94 -20.21
N MET A 87 -8.37 4.72 -19.69
CA MET A 87 -7.21 3.98 -19.19
C MET A 87 -6.16 3.80 -20.29
N ASP A 88 -6.57 3.31 -21.46
CA ASP A 88 -5.66 3.13 -22.59
C ASP A 88 -5.03 4.46 -23.05
N LEU A 89 -5.78 5.57 -23.01
CA LEU A 89 -5.26 6.90 -23.33
C LEU A 89 -4.22 7.38 -22.31
N ILE A 90 -4.52 7.27 -21.01
CA ILE A 90 -3.60 7.66 -19.93
C ILE A 90 -2.31 6.85 -20.03
N TRP A 91 -2.41 5.53 -20.21
CA TRP A 91 -1.24 4.66 -20.37
C TRP A 91 -0.43 5.00 -21.62
N THR A 92 -1.09 5.30 -22.74
CA THR A 92 -0.42 5.70 -23.98
C THR A 92 0.39 7.00 -23.79
N LEU A 93 -0.18 7.97 -23.06
CA LEU A 93 0.39 9.29 -22.80
C LEU A 93 1.20 9.37 -21.50
N ARG A 94 1.60 8.24 -20.91
CA ARG A 94 2.29 8.15 -19.61
C ARG A 94 3.54 9.05 -19.46
N GLN A 95 4.26 9.33 -20.56
CA GLN A 95 5.39 10.25 -20.53
C GLN A 95 4.94 11.71 -20.43
N ASP A 96 3.91 12.10 -21.19
CA ASP A 96 3.30 13.43 -21.08
C ASP A 96 2.70 13.63 -19.68
N CYS A 97 2.07 12.59 -19.10
CA CYS A 97 1.62 12.58 -17.71
C CYS A 97 2.77 12.90 -16.75
N ARG A 98 3.90 12.18 -16.84
CA ARG A 98 5.06 12.41 -15.98
C ARG A 98 5.65 13.83 -16.12
N GLU A 99 5.75 14.32 -17.35
CA GLU A 99 6.44 15.59 -17.65
C GLU A 99 5.58 16.82 -17.36
N ILE A 100 4.27 16.74 -17.60
CA ILE A 100 3.36 17.89 -17.56
C ILE A 100 2.43 17.83 -16.34
N PHE A 101 2.03 16.63 -15.90
CA PHE A 101 1.05 16.42 -14.84
C PHE A 101 1.54 15.40 -13.78
N PRO A 102 2.63 15.66 -13.03
CA PRO A 102 3.12 14.75 -11.99
C PRO A 102 2.07 14.19 -11.03
N GLN A 103 1.08 15.01 -10.67
CA GLN A 103 -0.04 14.66 -9.80
C GLN A 103 -0.99 13.61 -10.39
N SER A 104 -0.85 13.27 -11.67
CA SER A 104 -1.67 12.27 -12.36
C SER A 104 -1.31 10.82 -12.00
N LEU A 105 -0.26 10.60 -11.20
CA LEU A 105 0.24 9.28 -10.89
C LEU A 105 -0.83 8.31 -10.35
N PRO A 106 -1.75 8.71 -9.44
CA PRO A 106 -2.78 7.80 -8.95
C PRO A 106 -3.65 7.24 -10.10
N LYS A 107 -4.13 8.12 -10.99
CA LYS A 107 -4.92 7.70 -12.18
C LYS A 107 -4.11 6.89 -13.18
N LEU A 108 -2.82 7.18 -13.35
CA LEU A 108 -1.93 6.38 -14.18
C LEU A 108 -1.79 4.95 -13.63
N LEU A 109 -1.68 4.80 -12.30
CA LEU A 109 -1.59 3.51 -11.63
C LEU A 109 -2.89 2.70 -11.71
N LEU A 110 -4.05 3.36 -11.82
CA LEU A 110 -5.32 2.70 -12.09
C LEU A 110 -5.49 2.31 -13.57
N SER A 111 -4.80 3.00 -14.48
CA SER A 111 -4.91 2.74 -15.93
C SER A 111 -4.16 1.51 -16.43
N ILE A 112 -3.27 0.94 -15.60
CA ILE A 112 -2.40 -0.17 -16.01
C ILE A 112 -3.12 -1.51 -15.94
N LYS A 113 -2.87 -2.35 -16.96
CA LYS A 113 -3.28 -3.75 -16.97
C LYS A 113 -2.27 -4.60 -16.17
N TRP A 114 -2.47 -4.71 -14.86
CA TRP A 114 -1.58 -5.46 -13.93
C TRP A 114 -1.40 -6.95 -14.29
N ASN A 115 -2.24 -7.51 -15.16
CA ASN A 115 -2.10 -8.88 -15.68
C ASN A 115 -1.03 -9.02 -16.79
N LYS A 116 -0.44 -7.91 -17.27
CA LYS A 116 0.63 -7.89 -18.27
C LYS A 116 1.96 -7.50 -17.64
N LEU A 117 2.91 -8.44 -17.58
CA LEU A 117 4.24 -8.22 -16.99
C LEU A 117 5.02 -7.08 -17.67
N GLU A 118 4.84 -6.90 -18.98
CA GLU A 118 5.51 -5.85 -19.76
C GLU A 118 5.06 -4.45 -19.31
N ASP A 119 3.76 -4.27 -19.05
CA ASP A 119 3.22 -3.00 -18.58
C ASP A 119 3.70 -2.73 -17.14
N VAL A 120 3.69 -3.75 -16.28
CA VAL A 120 4.18 -3.64 -14.88
C VAL A 120 5.64 -3.24 -14.84
N ALA A 121 6.47 -3.82 -15.71
CA ALA A 121 7.88 -3.47 -15.83
C ALA A 121 8.09 -2.01 -16.24
N GLN A 122 7.35 -1.55 -17.25
CA GLN A 122 7.41 -0.15 -17.70
C GLN A 122 6.97 0.81 -16.60
N LEU A 123 5.93 0.46 -15.84
CA LEU A 123 5.47 1.26 -14.70
C LEU A 123 6.53 1.36 -13.61
N GLN A 124 7.11 0.24 -13.19
CA GLN A 124 8.15 0.23 -12.16
C GLN A 124 9.32 1.12 -12.57
N ALA A 125 9.74 1.03 -13.83
CA ALA A 125 10.83 1.83 -14.34
C ALA A 125 10.44 3.32 -14.48
N LEU A 126 9.17 3.62 -14.79
CA LEU A 126 8.63 4.97 -14.81
C LEU A 126 8.55 5.60 -13.40
N LEU A 127 8.19 4.81 -12.37
CA LEU A 127 8.18 5.24 -10.96
C LEU A 127 9.56 5.67 -10.47
N GLN A 128 10.64 5.02 -10.92
CA GLN A 128 12.01 5.40 -10.54
C GLN A 128 12.40 6.80 -11.02
N ILE A 129 11.80 7.27 -12.12
CA ILE A 129 12.05 8.58 -12.71
C ILE A 129 10.87 9.55 -12.51
N TRP A 130 9.87 9.15 -11.72
CA TRP A 130 8.73 9.99 -11.42
C TRP A 130 9.13 11.04 -10.36
N PRO A 131 8.83 12.33 -10.58
CA PRO A 131 9.13 13.36 -9.59
C PRO A 131 8.31 13.16 -8.31
N LYS A 132 8.95 13.25 -7.14
CA LYS A 132 8.27 13.05 -5.85
C LYS A 132 7.02 13.92 -5.72
N LEU A 133 5.92 13.29 -5.30
CA LEU A 133 4.67 13.99 -5.02
C LEU A 133 4.75 14.76 -3.69
N PRO A 134 3.92 15.80 -3.52
CA PRO A 134 3.62 16.36 -2.22
C PRO A 134 3.14 15.25 -1.26
N PRO A 135 3.55 15.25 0.01
CA PRO A 135 3.21 14.17 0.93
C PRO A 135 1.71 13.93 1.12
N ARG A 136 0.91 14.99 1.07
CA ARG A 136 -0.55 14.90 1.20
C ARG A 136 -1.19 14.13 0.05
N GLU A 137 -0.70 14.33 -1.17
CA GLU A 137 -1.15 13.59 -2.35
C GLU A 137 -0.65 12.14 -2.31
N ALA A 138 0.58 11.92 -1.82
CA ALA A 138 1.15 10.58 -1.69
C ALA A 138 0.40 9.68 -0.69
N LEU A 139 -0.41 10.23 0.21
CA LEU A 139 -1.27 9.45 1.11
C LEU A 139 -2.31 8.62 0.34
N GLU A 140 -2.79 9.11 -0.80
CA GLU A 140 -3.74 8.38 -1.65
C GLU A 140 -3.15 7.05 -2.13
N LEU A 141 -1.84 7.03 -2.43
CA LEU A 141 -1.11 5.86 -2.92
C LEU A 141 -0.92 4.75 -1.87
N LEU A 142 -1.40 4.96 -0.64
CA LEU A 142 -1.42 3.95 0.42
C LEU A 142 -2.77 3.26 0.58
N ASP A 143 -3.76 3.67 -0.21
CA ASP A 143 -5.10 3.09 -0.21
C ASP A 143 -5.14 1.69 -0.83
N PHE A 144 -6.26 0.97 -0.65
CA PHE A 144 -6.47 -0.39 -1.16
C PHE A 144 -6.34 -0.51 -2.68
N ASN A 145 -6.61 0.59 -3.40
CA ASN A 145 -6.45 0.72 -4.84
C ASN A 145 -5.00 0.50 -5.32
N TYR A 146 -4.02 0.62 -4.41
CA TYR A 146 -2.59 0.58 -4.73
C TYR A 146 -1.86 -0.48 -3.87
N PRO A 147 -2.04 -1.77 -4.14
CA PRO A 147 -1.42 -2.84 -3.35
C PRO A 147 0.04 -3.12 -3.71
N ASP A 148 0.54 -2.59 -4.84
CA ASP A 148 1.91 -2.87 -5.31
C ASP A 148 2.99 -2.32 -4.37
N GLN A 149 4.00 -3.16 -4.11
CA GLN A 149 5.07 -2.83 -3.17
C GLN A 149 5.91 -1.63 -3.61
N TYR A 150 6.22 -1.50 -4.91
CA TYR A 150 7.05 -0.40 -5.40
C TYR A 150 6.28 0.93 -5.36
N VAL A 151 4.97 0.90 -5.61
CA VAL A 151 4.09 2.06 -5.43
C VAL A 151 4.07 2.49 -3.97
N ARG A 152 3.90 1.56 -3.03
CA ARG A 152 3.92 1.86 -1.59
C ARG A 152 5.28 2.37 -1.10
N GLU A 153 6.37 1.81 -1.60
CA GLU A 153 7.72 2.29 -1.33
C GLU A 153 7.93 3.73 -1.83
N TYR A 154 7.45 4.05 -3.03
CA TYR A 154 7.46 5.41 -3.57
C TYR A 154 6.62 6.37 -2.72
N ALA A 155 5.41 5.96 -2.33
CA ALA A 155 4.50 6.75 -1.49
C ALA A 155 5.17 7.11 -0.15
N VAL A 156 5.72 6.11 0.55
CA VAL A 156 6.49 6.32 1.79
C VAL A 156 7.71 7.19 1.55
N GLY A 157 8.39 7.03 0.41
CA GLY A 157 9.49 7.89 -0.03
C GLY A 157 9.12 9.37 -0.18
N CYS A 158 7.84 9.64 -0.50
CA CYS A 158 7.28 10.99 -0.53
C CYS A 158 6.92 11.48 0.88
N LEU A 159 6.29 10.64 1.71
CA LEU A 159 5.94 10.95 3.11
C LEU A 159 7.15 11.31 3.99
N ARG A 160 8.34 10.77 3.67
CA ARG A 160 9.59 11.13 4.34
C ARG A 160 9.95 12.61 4.28
N GLN A 161 9.38 13.36 3.32
CA GLN A 161 9.57 14.82 3.22
C GLN A 161 8.80 15.60 4.28
N MET A 162 7.83 14.98 4.96
CA MET A 162 7.02 15.64 6.00
C MET A 162 7.83 15.92 7.25
N SER A 163 7.49 17.04 7.90
CA SER A 163 7.89 17.31 9.29
C SER A 163 7.22 16.34 10.27
N ASP A 164 7.74 16.25 11.50
CA ASP A 164 7.13 15.44 12.55
C ASP A 164 5.76 15.99 12.97
N GLU A 165 5.59 17.31 12.92
CA GLU A 165 4.34 18.01 13.21
C GLU A 165 3.27 17.67 12.17
N GLU A 166 3.60 17.70 10.88
CA GLU A 166 2.67 17.28 9.84
C GLU A 166 2.38 15.78 9.93
N LEU A 167 3.41 14.94 10.14
CA LEU A 167 3.21 13.49 10.26
C LEU A 167 2.24 13.15 11.40
N SER A 168 2.33 13.87 12.52
CA SER A 168 1.44 13.66 13.67
C SER A 168 -0.05 13.85 13.34
N GLN A 169 -0.38 14.66 12.33
CA GLN A 169 -1.77 14.90 11.90
C GLN A 169 -2.38 13.71 11.15
N TYR A 170 -1.54 12.88 10.53
CA TYR A 170 -1.96 11.73 9.71
C TYR A 170 -1.57 10.38 10.35
N LEU A 171 -0.92 10.41 11.53
CA LEU A 171 -0.37 9.22 12.16
C LEU A 171 -1.43 8.16 12.43
N LEU A 172 -2.63 8.56 12.85
CA LEU A 172 -3.73 7.64 13.08
C LEU A 172 -4.08 6.88 11.79
N GLN A 173 -4.28 7.60 10.69
CA GLN A 173 -4.63 7.03 9.38
C GLN A 173 -3.52 6.09 8.90
N LEU A 174 -2.25 6.47 9.05
CA LEU A 174 -1.11 5.62 8.69
C LEU A 174 -1.07 4.32 9.51
N VAL A 175 -1.45 4.36 10.79
CA VAL A 175 -1.62 3.14 11.61
C VAL A 175 -2.77 2.28 11.08
N GLN A 176 -3.85 2.88 10.59
CA GLN A 176 -4.94 2.11 9.97
C GLN A 176 -4.50 1.44 8.66
N VAL A 177 -3.67 2.10 7.85
CA VAL A 177 -3.11 1.52 6.63
C VAL A 177 -2.31 0.25 6.91
N LEU A 178 -1.59 0.17 8.04
CA LEU A 178 -0.85 -1.04 8.42
C LEU A 178 -1.73 -2.29 8.43
N LYS A 179 -3.01 -2.18 8.78
CA LYS A 179 -3.94 -3.33 8.81
C LYS A 179 -4.16 -3.98 7.44
N TYR A 180 -3.97 -3.21 6.38
CA TYR A 180 -4.09 -3.64 4.99
C TYR A 180 -2.75 -4.05 4.37
N GLU A 181 -1.64 -3.89 5.10
CA GLU A 181 -0.34 -4.33 4.63
C GLU A 181 -0.25 -5.86 4.66
N PRO A 182 0.04 -6.53 3.52
CA PRO A 182 0.05 -7.99 3.46
C PRO A 182 1.25 -8.61 4.19
N PHE A 183 2.30 -7.82 4.44
CA PHE A 183 3.54 -8.27 5.06
C PHE A 183 3.91 -7.40 6.26
N LEU A 184 4.50 -8.02 7.29
CA LEU A 184 4.96 -7.34 8.50
C LEU A 184 6.08 -6.33 8.20
N ASP A 185 7.01 -6.74 7.33
CA ASP A 185 8.18 -5.96 6.97
C ASP A 185 7.92 -5.17 5.68
N CYS A 186 7.26 -4.03 5.82
CA CYS A 186 6.90 -3.14 4.72
C CYS A 186 7.54 -1.75 4.89
N ALA A 187 7.56 -0.97 3.81
CA ALA A 187 8.16 0.37 3.84
C ALA A 187 7.49 1.28 4.89
N LEU A 188 6.17 1.14 5.05
CA LEU A 188 5.39 1.94 6.00
C LEU A 188 5.72 1.60 7.46
N SER A 189 5.81 0.31 7.82
CA SER A 189 6.14 -0.09 9.20
C SER A 189 7.55 0.37 9.59
N ARG A 190 8.52 0.22 8.68
CA ARG A 190 9.89 0.74 8.87
C ARG A 190 9.91 2.26 9.04
N PHE A 191 9.20 2.99 8.19
CA PHE A 191 9.12 4.46 8.27
C PHE A 191 8.51 4.95 9.59
N LEU A 192 7.38 4.37 10.01
CA LEU A 192 6.73 4.74 11.26
C LEU A 192 7.62 4.46 12.48
N LEU A 193 8.29 3.32 12.51
CA LEU A 193 9.26 2.98 13.56
C LEU A 193 10.45 3.94 13.57
N GLU A 194 11.03 4.23 12.41
CA GLU A 194 12.15 5.17 12.28
C GLU A 194 11.80 6.56 12.85
N ARG A 195 10.62 7.10 12.49
CA ARG A 195 10.15 8.40 13.00
C ARG A 195 9.81 8.35 14.49
N ALA A 196 9.18 7.27 14.96
CA ALA A 196 8.86 7.08 16.37
C ALA A 196 10.09 6.98 17.28
N LEU A 197 11.15 6.32 16.81
CA LEU A 197 12.42 6.23 17.53
C LEU A 197 13.18 7.56 17.53
N GLY A 198 13.05 8.35 16.45
CA GLY A 198 13.63 9.70 16.37
C GLY A 198 12.89 10.76 17.19
N ASN A 199 11.58 10.59 17.44
CA ASN A 199 10.76 11.57 18.13
C ASN A 199 9.81 10.92 19.14
N ARG A 200 10.06 11.17 20.44
CA ARG A 200 9.29 10.58 21.54
C ARG A 200 7.80 10.88 21.50
N ARG A 201 7.40 12.05 20.99
CA ARG A 201 5.98 12.42 20.89
C ARG A 201 5.29 11.54 19.86
N ILE A 202 5.87 11.37 18.67
CA ILE A 202 5.38 10.44 17.65
C ILE A 202 5.37 9.03 18.20
N GLY A 203 6.46 8.60 18.85
CA GLY A 203 6.54 7.26 19.42
C GLY A 203 5.51 6.98 20.50
N GLN A 204 5.16 7.97 21.33
CA GLN A 204 4.08 7.84 22.32
C GLN A 204 2.72 7.63 21.64
N PHE A 205 2.39 8.46 20.64
CA PHE A 205 1.12 8.31 19.91
C PHE A 205 1.06 6.98 19.13
N LEU A 206 2.14 6.62 18.43
CA LEU A 206 2.22 5.35 17.71
C LEU A 206 2.01 4.16 18.66
N PHE A 207 2.68 4.17 19.82
CA PHE A 207 2.50 3.13 20.83
C PHE A 207 1.03 2.98 21.24
N TRP A 208 0.36 4.08 21.57
CA TRP A 208 -1.03 4.03 22.03
C TRP A 208 -2.02 3.64 20.93
N HIS A 209 -1.83 4.10 19.70
CA HIS A 209 -2.67 3.70 18.57
C HIS A 209 -2.56 2.20 18.26
N LEU A 210 -1.35 1.61 18.35
CA LEU A 210 -1.17 0.18 18.18
C LEU A 210 -1.72 -0.60 19.40
N ARG A 211 -1.42 -0.12 20.62
CA ARG A 211 -1.79 -0.78 21.87
C ARG A 211 -3.29 -0.81 22.11
N SER A 212 -4.03 0.18 21.62
CA SER A 212 -5.49 0.21 21.69
C SER A 212 -6.12 -0.91 20.89
N GLU A 213 -5.46 -1.44 19.86
CA GLU A 213 -6.03 -2.40 18.92
C GLU A 213 -5.34 -3.78 18.93
N VAL A 214 -4.23 -3.93 19.64
CA VAL A 214 -3.47 -5.20 19.71
C VAL A 214 -4.28 -6.39 20.24
N HIS A 215 -5.39 -6.12 20.93
CA HIS A 215 -6.31 -7.15 21.42
C HIS A 215 -7.21 -7.73 20.32
N ILE A 216 -7.31 -7.08 19.15
CA ILE A 216 -8.08 -7.52 18.00
C ILE A 216 -7.30 -8.64 17.30
N PRO A 217 -7.87 -9.87 17.18
CA PRO A 217 -7.12 -11.03 16.70
C PRO A 217 -6.48 -10.86 15.31
N ALA A 218 -7.17 -10.18 14.40
CA ALA A 218 -6.71 -9.97 13.00
C ALA A 218 -5.40 -9.18 12.89
N VAL A 219 -5.13 -8.28 13.84
CA VAL A 219 -3.95 -7.38 13.81
C VAL A 219 -3.00 -7.60 14.98
N SER A 220 -3.36 -8.48 15.92
CA SER A 220 -2.62 -8.68 17.17
C SER A 220 -1.15 -9.00 16.96
N VAL A 221 -0.86 -9.95 16.06
CA VAL A 221 0.53 -10.32 15.71
C VAL A 221 1.27 -9.13 15.10
N GLN A 222 0.65 -8.48 14.11
CA GLN A 222 1.26 -7.39 13.37
C GLN A 222 1.58 -6.19 14.27
N PHE A 223 0.61 -5.75 15.06
CA PHE A 223 0.81 -4.61 15.97
C PHE A 223 1.72 -4.98 17.13
N GLY A 224 1.66 -6.23 17.61
CA GLY A 224 2.55 -6.75 18.64
C GLY A 224 4.03 -6.67 18.28
N VAL A 225 4.41 -7.11 17.08
CA VAL A 225 5.83 -7.06 16.64
C VAL A 225 6.33 -5.62 16.45
N ILE A 226 5.48 -4.71 15.97
CA ILE A 226 5.85 -3.29 15.83
C ILE A 226 6.02 -2.65 17.22
N LEU A 227 5.10 -2.93 18.15
CA LEU A 227 5.21 -2.48 19.55
C LEU A 227 6.49 -2.98 20.21
N GLU A 228 6.81 -4.26 20.02
CA GLU A 228 8.04 -4.86 20.55
C GLU A 228 9.28 -4.16 19.99
N ALA A 229 9.34 -3.95 18.67
CA ALA A 229 10.46 -3.26 18.02
C ALA A 229 10.66 -1.85 18.56
N TYR A 230 9.57 -1.08 18.74
CA TYR A 230 9.64 0.25 19.31
C TYR A 230 10.14 0.24 20.78
N CYS A 231 9.59 -0.66 21.60
CA CYS A 231 9.99 -0.80 23.01
C CYS A 231 11.49 -1.16 23.15
N ARG A 232 11.99 -2.05 22.30
CA ARG A 232 13.42 -2.42 22.26
C ARG A 232 14.31 -1.23 21.88
N GLY A 233 13.88 -0.39 20.95
CA GLY A 233 14.60 0.82 20.56
C GLY A 233 14.46 2.00 21.54
N SER A 234 13.44 2.00 22.40
CA SER A 234 13.09 3.12 23.29
C SER A 234 13.06 2.72 24.78
N VAL A 235 14.07 1.98 25.24
CA VAL A 235 14.13 1.45 26.63
C VAL A 235 13.93 2.52 27.71
N GLY A 236 14.51 3.70 27.52
CA GLY A 236 14.34 4.83 28.46
C GLY A 236 12.90 5.35 28.53
N HIS A 237 12.18 5.32 27.41
CA HIS A 237 10.80 5.78 27.32
C HIS A 237 9.80 4.76 27.89
N MET A 238 10.15 3.47 27.88
CA MET A 238 9.29 2.40 28.45
C MET A 238 8.88 2.66 29.90
N LYS A 239 9.75 3.27 30.71
CA LYS A 239 9.44 3.62 32.11
C LYS A 239 8.28 4.62 32.23
N VAL A 240 8.13 5.50 31.25
CA VAL A 240 7.03 6.48 31.21
C VAL A 240 5.76 5.79 30.73
N LEU A 241 5.85 5.00 29.66
CA LEU A 241 4.71 4.24 29.12
C LEU A 241 4.14 3.27 30.17
N SER A 242 5.00 2.59 30.93
CA SER A 242 4.58 1.67 32.00
C SER A 242 3.83 2.35 33.15
N LYS A 243 3.98 3.66 33.36
CA LYS A 243 3.20 4.41 34.36
C LYS A 243 1.84 4.86 33.84
N GLN A 244 1.65 4.84 32.53
CA GLN A 244 0.42 5.23 31.84
C GLN A 244 -0.49 4.02 31.55
N CYS A 245 0.07 2.80 31.55
CA CYS A 245 -0.65 1.53 31.55
C CYS A 245 -1.25 1.21 32.92
#